data_AF-A0A389LV72-F1
#
_entry.id   AF-A0A389LV72-F1
#
_cell.length_a   1.000
_cell.length_b   1.000
_cell.length_c   1.000
_cell.angle_alpha   90.00
_cell.angle_beta   90.00
_cell.angle_gamma   90.00
#
_symmetry.space_group_name_H-M   'P 1'
#
loop_
_entity.id
_entity.type
_entity.pdbx_description
1 polymer ?
#
loop_
_entity_poly.entity_id
_entity_poly.type
_entity_poly.pdbx_seq_one_letter_code
_entity_poly.pdbx_strand_id
1 'polypeptide(L)' 'MILIFSYLGDYTTDVVIDWLKYYNYPVFRLNYSDIYESDFKIDLSNKAIYVENKKIYLNEIKAVWF' A
#
# COMPACT_ATOMS: atom_id res chain seq x y z
N MET A 1 -8.64 -1.74 4.87
CA MET A 1 -7.73 -0.96 4.03
C MET A 1 -7.67 -1.55 2.63
N ILE A 2 -7.49 -0.74 1.60
CA ILE A 2 -7.12 -1.19 0.24
C ILE A 2 -5.61 -1.07 0.09
N LEU A 3 -4.95 -2.13 -0.37
CA LEU A 3 -3.54 -2.09 -0.79
C LEU A 3 -3.50 -1.89 -2.30
N ILE A 4 -2.78 -0.86 -2.77
CA ILE A 4 -2.62 -0.58 -4.21
C ILE A 4 -1.16 -0.77 -4.60
N PHE A 5 -0.91 -1.64 -5.58
CA PHE A 5 0.38 -1.78 -6.25
C PHE A 5 0.40 -0.90 -7.49
N SER A 6 1.37 0.00 -7.60
CA SER A 6 1.51 0.89 -8.77
C SER A 6 2.93 1.48 -8.82
N TYR A 7 3.13 2.51 -9.64
CA TYR A 7 4.34 3.33 -9.66
C TYR A 7 3.98 4.79 -9.41
N LEU A 8 4.89 5.57 -8.85
CA LEU A 8 4.70 7.02 -8.65
C LEU A 8 4.40 7.71 -9.99
N GLY A 9 3.32 8.49 -10.06
CA GLY A 9 2.91 9.19 -11.28
C GLY A 9 1.90 8.45 -12.16
N ASP A 10 1.40 7.28 -11.72
CA ASP A 10 0.17 6.72 -12.31
C ASP A 10 -1.04 7.59 -11.93
N TYR A 11 -1.43 8.46 -12.86
CA TYR A 11 -2.55 9.38 -12.70
C TYR A 11 -3.87 8.67 -12.38
N THR A 12 -4.14 7.51 -12.99
CA THR A 12 -5.40 6.80 -12.76
C THR A 12 -5.48 6.27 -11.34
N THR A 13 -4.37 5.73 -10.84
CA THR A 13 -4.23 5.32 -9.43
C THR A 13 -4.32 6.53 -8.48
N ASP A 14 -3.72 7.67 -8.83
CA ASP A 14 -3.80 8.89 -8.01
C ASP A 14 -5.24 9.35 -7.83
N VAL A 15 -6.05 9.36 -8.90
CA VAL A 15 -7.48 9.69 -8.86
C VAL A 15 -8.26 8.72 -7.98
N VAL A 16 -7.97 7.42 -8.05
CA VAL A 16 -8.57 6.40 -7.19
C VAL A 16 -8.23 6.62 -5.73
N ILE A 17 -6.96 6.92 -5.42
CA ILE A 17 -6.51 7.21 -4.06
C ILE A 17 -7.23 8.45 -3.52
N ASP A 18 -7.38 9.50 -4.32
CA ASP A 18 -8.07 10.72 -3.92
C ASP A 18 -9.57 10.47 -3.70
N TRP A 19 -10.21 9.64 -4.52
CA TRP A 19 -11.58 9.18 -4.29
C TRP A 19 -11.70 8.41 -2.98
N LEU A 20 -10.79 7.47 -2.69
CA LEU A 20 -10.78 6.73 -1.42
C LEU A 20 -10.59 7.66 -0.21
N LYS A 21 -9.68 8.64 -0.32
CA LYS A 21 -9.49 9.66 0.72
C LYS A 21 -10.72 10.52 0.93
N TYR A 22 -11.41 10.93 -0.14
CA TYR A 22 -12.66 11.70 -0.06
C TYR A 22 -13.73 10.98 0.77
N TYR A 23 -13.83 9.65 0.64
CA TYR A 23 -14.74 8.82 1.44
C TYR A 23 -14.14 8.36 2.79
N ASN A 24 -13.00 8.92 3.22
CA ASN A 24 -12.26 8.53 4.43
C ASN A 24 -11.98 7.02 4.51
N TYR A 25 -11.75 6.38 3.37
CA TYR A 25 -11.46 4.95 3.32
C TYR A 25 -9.95 4.70 3.42
N PRO A 26 -9.48 3.81 4.34
CA PRO A 26 -8.05 3.56 4.50
C PRO A 26 -7.44 2.94 3.23
N VAL A 27 -6.35 3.54 2.76
CA VAL A 27 -5.59 3.09 1.59
C VAL A 27 -4.09 3.16 1.86
N PHE A 28 -3.36 2.15 1.39
CA PHE A 28 -1.91 2.17 1.33
C PHE A 28 -1.46 1.88 -0.11
N ARG A 29 -0.60 2.75 -0.65
CA ARG A 29 0.05 2.53 -1.95
C ARG A 29 1.43 1.95 -1.69
N LEU A 30 1.71 0.82 -2.32
CA LEU A 30 3.04 0.22 -2.39
C LEU A 30 3.58 0.44 -3.80
N ASN A 31 4.56 1.32 -3.93
CA ASN A 31 5.20 1.61 -5.21
C ASN A 31 6.27 0.59 -5.52
N TYR A 32 6.58 0.44 -6.81
CA TYR A 32 7.77 -0.29 -7.25
C TYR A 32 9.04 0.19 -6.51
N SER A 33 9.28 1.50 -6.44
CA SER A 33 10.43 2.07 -5.73
C SER A 33 10.50 1.63 -4.26
N ASP A 34 9.35 1.49 -3.60
CA ASP A 34 9.30 1.10 -2.18
C ASP A 34 9.76 -0.36 -1.94
N ILE A 35 9.78 -1.18 -2.99
CA ILE A 35 10.25 -2.57 -2.93
C ILE A 35 11.74 -2.66 -3.26
N TYR A 36 12.22 -1.85 -4.21
CA TYR A 36 13.59 -1.95 -4.72
C TYR A 36 14.58 -0.96 -4.07
N GLU A 37 14.09 0.18 -3.59
CA GLU A 37 14.92 1.27 -3.06
C GLU A 37 14.81 1.43 -1.53
N SER A 38 13.79 0.82 -0.91
CA SER A 38 13.51 0.91 0.53
C SER A 38 13.68 -0.43 1.25
N ASP A 39 13.81 -0.39 2.58
CA ASP A 39 13.79 -1.58 3.44
C ASP A 39 12.40 -2.23 3.43
N PHE A 40 12.17 -3.11 2.46
CA PHE A 40 10.95 -3.90 2.33
C PHE A 40 11.13 -5.28 2.98
N LYS A 41 10.24 -5.65 3.92
CA LYS A 41 10.23 -6.95 4.57
C LYS A 41 8.82 -7.48 4.72
N ILE A 42 8.63 -8.77 4.46
CA ILE A 42 7.39 -9.48 4.76
C ILE A 42 7.64 -10.42 5.93
N ASP A 43 6.90 -10.23 7.01
CA ASP A 43 6.91 -11.09 8.19
C ASP A 43 5.63 -11.93 8.21
N LEU A 44 5.76 -13.17 7.78
CA LEU A 44 4.65 -14.11 7.70
C LEU A 44 4.18 -14.57 9.09
N SER A 45 5.07 -14.60 10.08
CA SER A 45 4.75 -15.00 11.46
C SER A 45 3.81 -13.98 12.11
N ASN A 46 4.12 -12.70 11.97
CA ASN A 46 3.30 -11.60 12.48
C ASN A 46 2.23 -11.13 11.48
N LYS A 47 2.15 -11.75 10.30
CA LYS A 47 1.26 -11.37 9.19
C LYS A 47 1.35 -9.86 8.92
N ALA A 48 2.55 -9.35 8.70
CA ALA A 48 2.79 -7.94 8.50
C ALA A 48 3.77 -7.66 7.35
N ILE A 49 3.60 -6.52 6.70
CA ILE A 49 4.54 -5.92 5.76
C ILE A 49 5.21 -4.75 6.48
N TYR A 50 6.52 -4.66 6.35
CA TYR A 50 7.32 -3.52 6.75
C TYR A 50 7.86 -2.85 5.49
N VAL A 51 7.58 -1.57 5.34
CA VAL A 51 8.09 -0.74 4.25
C VAL A 51 8.63 0.53 4.88
N GLU A 52 9.94 0.76 4.76
CA GLU A 52 10.64 1.83 5.47
C GLU A 52 10.36 1.75 6.99
N ASN A 53 9.76 2.80 7.57
CA ASN A 53 9.38 2.90 8.97
C ASN A 53 7.89 2.61 9.22
N LYS A 54 7.18 2.06 8.23
CA LYS A 54 5.76 1.74 8.33
C LYS A 54 5.57 0.24 8.49
N LYS A 55 4.71 -0.14 9.44
CA LYS A 55 4.24 -1.51 9.63
C LYS A 55 2.77 -1.58 9.23
N ILE A 56 2.44 -2.55 8.39
CA ILE A 56 1.09 -2.80 7.89
C ILE A 56 0.72 -4.22 8.23
N TYR A 57 -0.38 -4.42 8.96
CA TYR A 57 -0.86 -5.76 9.21
C TYR A 57 -1.68 -6.28 8.03
N LEU A 58 -1.39 -7.49 7.57
CA LEU A 58 -2.03 -8.12 6.42
C LEU A 58 -3.53 -8.37 6.65
N ASN A 59 -3.95 -8.54 7.90
CA ASN A 59 -5.37 -8.71 8.26
C ASN A 59 -6.20 -7.42 8.10
N GLU A 60 -5.57 -6.25 8.03
CA GLU A 60 -6.26 -4.98 7.80
C GLU A 60 -6.55 -4.73 6.31
N ILE A 61 -5.88 -5.47 5.42
CA ILE A 61 -6.07 -5.39 3.98
C ILE A 61 -7.32 -6.18 3.60
N LYS A 62 -8.34 -5.46 3.10
CA LYS A 62 -9.62 -6.02 2.67
C LYS A 62 -9.68 -6.27 1.16
N ALA A 63 -8.85 -5.56 0.39
CA ALA A 63 -8.77 -5.69 -1.05
C ALA A 63 -7.38 -5.26 -1.53
N VAL A 64 -6.98 -5.83 -2.66
CA VAL A 64 -5.73 -5.54 -3.36
C VAL A 64 -6.07 -5.05 -4.76
N TRP A 65 -5.46 -3.95 -5.18
CA TRP A 65 -5.54 -3.37 -6.53
C TRP A 65 -4.12 -3.38 -7.14
N PHE A 66 -3.98 -3.71 -8.41
CA PHE A 66 -2.75 -3.62 -9.19
C PHE A 66 -3.01 -3.10 -10.60
#